data_AF-A0A923Z665-F1
#
_entry.id   AF-A0A923Z665-F1
#
_cell.length_a   1.000
_cell.length_b   1.000
_cell.length_c   1.000
_cell.angle_alpha   90.00
_cell.angle_beta   90.00
_cell.angle_gamma   90.00
#
_symmetry.space_group_name_H-M   'P 1'
#
loop_
_entity.id
_entity.type
_entity.pdbx_description
1 polymer ?
#
loop_
_entity_poly.entity_id
_entity_poly.type
_entity_poly.pdbx_seq_one_letter_code
_entity_poly.pdbx_strand_id
1 'polypeptide(L)'
;MSKLTTSVAWVKGMGELFEEEGLDVNALFSEAGLDETVRDDPDGRYPTEKVSLLWELAVMRTGDQMLGIAKARKAKPSNFDVVGYAMMSCPNLLASLECLVRYLRVVSEAATLLVHKEEGGYLAELQLFGGGQPVPRQRMEFDLLTLLSFLRWISGREFSPLWGEFTYATPADPQIFNDAFKCPVRFNASANRLMFHHADLVAPLPTRNPSLAKLHAQFAGQYLTRLDDKKTGHVVQELITRMLPSGEPRREDIASA
;
A
#
# COMPACT_ATOMS: atom_id res chain seq x y z
N MET A 1 -12.65 -14.15 -8.64
CA MET A 1 -12.26 -12.76 -8.32
C MET A 1 -11.66 -12.76 -6.94
N SER A 2 -10.48 -12.19 -6.78
CA SER A 2 -9.77 -12.07 -5.51
C SER A 2 -10.57 -11.25 -4.49
N LYS A 3 -10.71 -11.75 -3.26
CA LYS A 3 -11.38 -11.08 -2.14
C LYS A 3 -10.54 -9.94 -1.52
N LEU A 4 -9.39 -9.60 -2.10
CA LEU A 4 -8.47 -8.61 -1.52
C LEU A 4 -8.78 -7.19 -1.98
N THR A 5 -8.75 -6.27 -1.03
CA THR A 5 -9.17 -4.88 -1.24
C THR A 5 -8.09 -3.89 -0.82
N THR A 6 -8.06 -2.72 -1.47
CA THR A 6 -7.21 -1.58 -1.15
C THR A 6 -8.08 -0.42 -0.66
N SER A 7 -7.64 0.27 0.38
CA SER A 7 -8.34 1.43 0.96
C SER A 7 -8.54 2.55 -0.06
N VAL A 8 -9.67 3.24 0.04
CA VAL A 8 -9.94 4.46 -0.75
C VAL A 8 -8.88 5.52 -0.50
N ALA A 9 -8.35 5.64 0.73
CA ALA A 9 -7.28 6.57 1.07
C ALA A 9 -6.03 6.37 0.19
N TRP A 10 -5.59 5.12 0.01
CA TRP A 10 -4.45 4.79 -0.85
C TRP A 10 -4.75 5.06 -2.33
N VAL A 11 -5.94 4.68 -2.80
CA VAL A 11 -6.37 4.88 -4.19
C VAL A 11 -6.57 6.36 -4.53
N LYS A 12 -7.01 7.20 -3.58
CA LYS A 12 -7.03 8.66 -3.73
C LYS A 12 -5.62 9.21 -3.96
N GLY A 13 -4.63 8.67 -3.26
CA GLY A 13 -3.22 8.98 -3.52
C GLY A 13 -2.76 8.61 -4.93
N MET A 14 -3.35 7.62 -5.59
CA MET A 14 -3.09 7.33 -7.01
C MET A 14 -3.83 8.32 -7.92
N GLY A 15 -5.09 8.63 -7.60
CA GLY A 15 -5.89 9.62 -8.34
C GLY A 15 -5.25 11.00 -8.36
N GLU A 16 -4.73 11.48 -7.22
CA GLU A 16 -3.97 12.74 -7.14
C GLU A 16 -2.76 12.73 -8.09
N LEU A 17 -2.14 11.57 -8.38
CA LEU A 17 -0.97 11.46 -9.27
C LEU A 17 -1.42 11.56 -10.72
N PHE A 18 -2.47 10.82 -11.05
CA PHE A 18 -3.07 10.85 -12.38
C PHE A 18 -3.55 12.26 -12.75
N GLU A 19 -4.13 12.99 -11.79
CA GLU A 19 -4.54 14.38 -11.98
C GLU A 19 -3.34 15.32 -12.23
N GLU A 20 -2.24 15.16 -11.49
CA GLU A 20 -1.01 15.92 -11.69
C GLU A 20 -0.35 15.66 -13.06
N GLU A 21 -0.58 14.48 -13.64
CA GLU A 21 -0.14 14.10 -14.99
C GLU A 21 -1.22 14.39 -16.06
N GLY A 22 -2.27 15.14 -15.70
CA GLY A 22 -3.26 15.67 -16.64
C GLY A 22 -4.34 14.68 -17.08
N LEU A 23 -4.52 13.57 -16.35
CA LEU A 23 -5.55 12.59 -16.65
C LEU A 23 -6.90 12.97 -16.02
N ASP A 24 -7.99 12.63 -16.73
CA ASP A 24 -9.33 12.66 -16.16
C ASP A 24 -9.52 11.46 -15.21
N VAL A 25 -9.32 11.72 -13.92
CA VAL A 25 -9.42 10.71 -12.86
C VAL A 25 -10.83 10.13 -12.77
N ASN A 26 -11.88 10.92 -12.99
CA ASN A 26 -13.26 10.44 -12.90
C ASN A 26 -13.55 9.44 -14.03
N ALA A 27 -13.15 9.79 -15.26
CA ALA A 27 -13.28 8.89 -16.41
C ALA A 27 -12.48 7.59 -16.19
N LEU A 28 -11.25 7.68 -15.69
CA LEU A 28 -10.42 6.52 -15.38
C LEU A 28 -11.03 5.60 -14.31
N PHE A 29 -11.58 6.18 -13.23
CA PHE A 29 -12.23 5.41 -12.17
C PHE A 29 -13.46 4.70 -12.68
N SER A 30 -14.30 5.39 -13.47
CA SER A 30 -15.48 4.82 -14.10
C SER A 30 -15.13 3.67 -15.04
N GLU A 31 -14.12 3.85 -15.91
CA GLU A 31 -13.66 2.83 -16.86
C GLU A 31 -13.02 1.62 -16.16
N ALA A 32 -12.32 1.83 -15.05
CA ALA A 32 -11.81 0.75 -14.17
C ALA A 32 -12.94 0.06 -13.38
N GLY A 33 -14.18 0.55 -13.46
CA GLY A 33 -15.33 0.04 -12.72
C GLY A 33 -15.24 0.30 -11.22
N LEU A 34 -14.53 1.34 -10.79
CA LEU A 34 -14.46 1.77 -9.40
C LEU A 34 -15.72 2.57 -9.06
N ASP A 35 -16.48 2.08 -8.10
CA ASP A 35 -17.73 2.71 -7.67
C ASP A 35 -17.47 4.09 -7.05
N GLU A 36 -18.06 5.13 -7.64
CA GLU A 36 -17.93 6.51 -7.16
C GLU A 36 -18.58 6.71 -5.78
N THR A 37 -19.61 5.93 -5.43
CA THR A 37 -20.27 6.04 -4.12
C THR A 37 -19.35 5.64 -2.97
N VAL A 38 -18.36 4.77 -3.25
CA VAL A 38 -17.34 4.33 -2.28
C VAL A 38 -16.25 5.38 -2.11
N ARG A 39 -16.09 6.31 -3.07
CA ARG A 39 -14.98 7.28 -3.09
C ARG A 39 -14.98 8.21 -1.88
N ASP A 40 -16.15 8.56 -1.36
CA ASP A 40 -16.28 9.48 -0.23
C ASP A 40 -16.44 8.79 1.12
N ASP A 41 -16.55 7.45 1.13
CA ASP A 41 -16.53 6.66 2.36
C ASP A 41 -15.09 6.58 2.91
N PRO A 42 -14.82 7.10 4.13
CA PRO A 42 -13.52 6.98 4.77
C PRO A 42 -13.10 5.52 5.02
N ASP A 43 -14.06 4.62 5.21
CA ASP A 43 -13.84 3.18 5.37
C ASP A 43 -13.98 2.41 4.04
N GLY A 44 -14.17 3.13 2.93
CA GLY A 44 -14.39 2.58 1.61
C GLY A 44 -13.16 1.83 1.09
N ARG A 45 -13.41 0.76 0.31
CA ARG A 45 -12.35 -0.08 -0.25
C ARG A 45 -12.68 -0.53 -1.66
N TYR A 46 -11.65 -0.61 -2.50
CA TYR A 46 -11.75 -1.08 -3.88
C TYR A 46 -11.10 -2.46 -4.07
N PRO A 47 -11.66 -3.33 -4.92
CA PRO A 47 -11.01 -4.59 -5.30
C PRO A 47 -9.62 -4.35 -5.89
N THR A 48 -8.62 -5.10 -5.44
CA THR A 48 -7.22 -4.89 -5.86
C THR A 48 -7.00 -5.06 -7.36
N GLU A 49 -7.78 -5.93 -8.01
CA GLU A 49 -7.75 -6.16 -9.46
C GLU A 49 -8.18 -4.91 -10.23
N LYS A 50 -9.22 -4.23 -9.77
CA LYS A 50 -9.68 -2.96 -10.38
C LYS A 50 -8.68 -1.84 -10.18
N VAL A 51 -7.96 -1.83 -9.06
CA VAL A 51 -6.84 -0.90 -8.83
C VAL A 51 -5.69 -1.18 -9.80
N SER A 52 -5.38 -2.44 -10.11
CA SER A 52 -4.42 -2.76 -11.17
C SER A 52 -4.91 -2.29 -12.54
N LEU A 53 -6.17 -2.55 -12.89
CA LEU A 53 -6.76 -2.07 -14.15
C LEU A 53 -6.70 -0.54 -14.26
N LEU A 54 -6.96 0.18 -13.16
CA LEU A 54 -6.83 1.64 -13.13
C LEU A 54 -5.43 2.10 -13.54
N TRP A 55 -4.38 1.43 -13.05
CA TRP A 55 -2.99 1.72 -13.45
C TRP A 55 -2.73 1.40 -14.93
N GLU A 56 -3.24 0.28 -15.44
CA GLU A 56 -3.11 -0.07 -16.86
C GLU A 56 -3.75 0.97 -17.77
N LEU A 57 -4.95 1.43 -17.42
CA LEU A 57 -5.66 2.49 -18.15
C LEU A 57 -4.90 3.82 -18.09
N ALA A 58 -4.38 4.19 -16.93
CA ALA A 58 -3.62 5.43 -16.77
C ALA A 58 -2.34 5.42 -17.63
N VAL A 59 -1.59 4.32 -17.64
CA VAL A 59 -0.40 4.16 -18.49
C VAL A 59 -0.78 4.15 -19.98
N MET A 60 -1.89 3.51 -20.35
CA MET A 60 -2.38 3.50 -21.74
C MET A 60 -2.75 4.90 -22.23
N ARG A 61 -3.40 5.72 -21.38
CA ARG A 61 -3.85 7.07 -21.73
C ARG A 61 -2.69 8.07 -21.82
N THR A 62 -1.73 7.98 -20.91
CA THR A 62 -0.53 8.86 -20.92
C THR A 62 0.49 8.44 -21.97
N GLY A 63 0.60 7.14 -22.23
CA GLY A 63 1.76 6.57 -22.93
C GLY A 63 3.04 6.58 -22.10
N ASP A 64 2.99 7.04 -20.85
CA ASP A 64 4.16 7.18 -19.98
C ASP A 64 4.41 5.90 -19.18
N GLN A 65 5.48 5.19 -19.55
CA GLN A 65 5.91 4.00 -18.84
C GLN A 65 6.50 4.31 -17.46
N MET A 66 6.91 5.55 -17.20
CA MET A 66 7.51 6.01 -15.95
C MET A 66 6.49 6.62 -14.98
N LEU A 67 5.19 6.52 -15.27
CA LEU A 67 4.13 7.11 -14.47
C LEU A 67 4.22 6.78 -12.97
N GLY A 68 4.64 5.56 -12.61
CA GLY A 68 4.76 5.11 -11.22
C GLY A 68 5.87 5.79 -10.41
N ILE A 69 6.87 6.35 -11.10
CA ILE A 69 7.98 7.11 -10.51
C ILE A 69 7.94 8.59 -10.89
N ALA A 70 6.90 9.04 -11.59
CA ALA A 70 6.72 10.44 -11.96
C ALA A 70 6.68 11.32 -10.70
N LYS A 71 7.41 12.45 -10.78
CA LYS A 71 7.62 13.50 -9.76
C LYS A 71 7.55 13.01 -8.30
N ALA A 72 8.69 12.95 -7.60
CA ALA A 72 8.76 12.63 -6.18
C ALA A 72 7.69 13.38 -5.35
N ARG A 73 6.70 12.62 -4.87
CA ARG A 73 5.49 13.16 -4.24
C ARG A 73 5.76 13.57 -2.80
N LYS A 74 5.05 14.59 -2.35
CA LYS A 74 4.90 14.85 -0.91
C LYS A 74 3.91 13.83 -0.34
N ALA A 75 4.41 12.68 0.07
CA ALA A 75 3.58 11.69 0.76
C ALA A 75 2.97 12.31 2.01
N LYS A 76 1.65 12.17 2.17
CA LYS A 76 0.89 12.68 3.32
C LYS A 76 0.49 11.49 4.21
N PRO A 77 0.36 11.69 5.53
CA PRO A 77 -0.14 10.66 6.45
C PRO A 77 -1.48 10.08 6.00
N SER A 78 -2.36 10.94 5.46
CA SER A 78 -3.68 10.56 4.97
C SER A 78 -3.66 9.48 3.89
N ASN A 79 -2.56 9.33 3.15
CA ASN A 79 -2.47 8.29 2.12
C ASN A 79 -2.45 6.90 2.78
N PHE A 80 -1.80 6.77 3.93
CA PHE A 80 -1.69 5.51 4.69
C PHE A 80 -2.83 5.31 5.71
N ASP A 81 -3.89 6.12 5.62
CA ASP A 81 -5.01 6.09 6.57
C ASP A 81 -4.51 6.22 8.03
N VAL A 82 -5.19 5.60 9.00
CA VAL A 82 -4.79 5.63 10.40
C VAL A 82 -3.39 5.06 10.66
N VAL A 83 -2.89 4.19 9.77
CA VAL A 83 -1.54 3.63 9.89
C VAL A 83 -0.48 4.72 9.73
N GLY A 84 -0.72 5.70 8.85
CA GLY A 84 0.17 6.86 8.68
C GLY A 84 0.37 7.63 9.98
N TYR A 85 -0.72 7.89 10.71
CA TYR A 85 -0.66 8.56 12.01
C TYR A 85 0.03 7.70 13.08
N ALA A 86 -0.18 6.38 13.06
CA ALA A 86 0.51 5.47 13.98
C ALA A 86 2.03 5.49 13.75
N MET A 87 2.46 5.47 12.48
CA MET A 87 3.88 5.58 12.10
C MET A 87 4.50 6.90 12.59
N MET A 88 3.81 8.03 12.44
CA MET A 88 4.33 9.34 12.85
C MET A 88 4.67 9.42 14.35
N SER A 89 3.92 8.72 15.19
CA SER A 89 4.10 8.77 16.64
C SER A 89 5.19 7.82 17.15
N CYS A 90 5.71 6.92 16.30
CA CYS A 90 6.72 5.94 16.65
C CYS A 90 8.05 6.58 17.11
N PRO A 91 8.88 5.85 17.87
CA PRO A 91 10.17 6.38 18.34
C PRO A 91 11.17 6.64 17.21
N ASN A 92 11.17 5.83 16.15
CA ASN A 92 12.10 5.89 15.01
C ASN A 92 11.46 5.25 13.75
N LEU A 93 12.16 5.32 12.61
CA LEU A 93 11.65 4.77 11.34
C LEU A 93 11.58 3.24 11.34
N LEU A 94 12.47 2.54 12.05
CA LEU A 94 12.37 1.09 12.20
C LEU A 94 11.04 0.69 12.85
N ALA A 95 10.70 1.31 13.99
CA ALA A 95 9.43 1.08 14.66
C ALA A 95 8.22 1.50 13.80
N SER A 96 8.40 2.50 12.93
CA SER A 96 7.38 2.92 11.96
C SER A 96 7.15 1.86 10.88
N LEU A 97 8.22 1.28 10.34
CA LEU A 97 8.15 0.17 9.39
C LEU A 97 7.54 -1.07 10.03
N GLU A 98 7.91 -1.43 11.26
CA GLU A 98 7.29 -2.52 12.02
C GLU A 98 5.81 -2.26 12.30
N CYS A 99 5.44 -1.00 12.56
CA CYS A 99 4.05 -0.59 12.67
C CYS A 99 3.31 -0.82 11.35
N LEU A 100 3.90 -0.42 10.22
CA LEU A 100 3.34 -0.67 8.90
C LEU A 100 3.21 -2.17 8.62
N VAL A 101 4.23 -3.00 8.91
CA VAL A 101 4.16 -4.47 8.77
C VAL A 101 2.92 -5.04 9.48
N ARG A 102 2.63 -4.60 10.71
CA ARG A 102 1.48 -5.08 11.48
C ARG A 102 0.13 -4.63 10.91
N TYR A 103 0.04 -3.42 10.38
CA TYR A 103 -1.23 -2.79 10.02
C TYR A 103 -1.40 -2.53 8.52
N LEU A 104 -0.49 -3.00 7.66
CA LEU A 104 -0.53 -2.77 6.21
C LEU A 104 -1.85 -3.18 5.57
N ARG A 105 -2.51 -4.22 6.11
CA ARG A 105 -3.84 -4.67 5.67
C ARG A 105 -4.92 -3.58 5.73
N VAL A 106 -4.78 -2.61 6.64
CA VAL A 106 -5.63 -1.41 6.67
C VAL A 106 -5.49 -0.63 5.36
N VAL A 107 -4.26 -0.46 4.86
CA VAL A 107 -3.97 0.22 3.59
C VAL A 107 -4.34 -0.66 2.40
N SER A 108 -3.85 -1.91 2.37
CA SER A 108 -4.08 -2.87 1.30
C SER A 108 -4.00 -4.30 1.83
N GLU A 109 -5.05 -5.09 1.61
CA GLU A 109 -5.06 -6.51 1.94
C GLU A 109 -4.29 -7.37 0.92
N ALA A 110 -3.94 -6.77 -0.22
CA ALA A 110 -3.15 -7.41 -1.26
C ALA A 110 -1.64 -7.21 -1.07
N ALA A 111 -1.23 -6.39 -0.11
CA ALA A 111 0.17 -6.06 0.12
C ALA A 111 0.71 -6.73 1.39
N THR A 112 1.95 -7.18 1.32
CA THR A 112 2.72 -7.66 2.45
C THR A 112 4.05 -6.91 2.49
N LEU A 113 4.38 -6.32 3.64
CA LEU A 113 5.67 -5.72 3.90
C LEU A 113 6.44 -6.63 4.83
N LEU A 114 7.69 -6.92 4.49
CA LEU A 114 8.63 -7.64 5.34
C LEU A 114 9.81 -6.73 5.66
N VAL A 115 10.31 -6.78 6.90
CA VAL A 115 11.47 -6.00 7.33
C VAL A 115 12.45 -6.95 7.99
N HIS A 116 13.61 -7.12 7.37
CA HIS A 116 14.64 -8.03 7.84
C HIS A 116 15.88 -7.25 8.24
N LYS A 117 16.51 -7.65 9.35
CA LYS A 117 17.81 -7.12 9.71
C LYS A 117 18.87 -7.79 8.84
N GLU A 118 19.72 -6.98 8.24
CA GLU A 118 20.81 -7.41 7.37
C GLU A 118 22.13 -6.78 7.83
N GLU A 119 23.25 -7.21 7.26
CA GLU A 119 24.53 -6.57 7.53
C GLU A 119 24.48 -5.08 7.14
N GLY A 120 24.81 -4.20 8.08
CA GLY A 120 24.82 -2.74 7.88
C GLY A 120 23.46 -2.06 7.95
N GLY A 121 22.34 -2.79 8.11
CA GLY A 121 21.03 -2.15 8.00
C GLY A 121 19.80 -3.04 8.11
N TYR A 122 18.74 -2.61 7.42
CA TYR A 122 17.50 -3.34 7.32
C TYR A 122 16.98 -3.33 5.89
N LEU A 123 16.49 -4.48 5.45
CA LEU A 123 15.90 -4.70 4.14
C LEU A 123 14.38 -4.67 4.28
N ALA A 124 13.73 -3.73 3.59
CA ALA A 124 12.27 -3.68 3.49
C ALA A 124 11.83 -4.23 2.14
N GLU A 125 11.09 -5.34 2.15
CA GLU A 125 10.57 -6.02 0.96
C GLU A 125 9.06 -5.84 0.86
N LEU A 126 8.59 -5.33 -0.29
CA LEU A 126 7.17 -5.17 -0.58
C LEU A 126 6.71 -6.22 -1.59
N GLN A 127 5.73 -7.00 -1.19
CA GLN A 127 5.03 -7.95 -2.04
C GLN A 127 3.62 -7.44 -2.30
N LEU A 128 3.18 -7.53 -3.54
CA LEU A 128 1.83 -7.11 -3.94
C LEU A 128 1.18 -8.21 -4.79
N PHE A 129 0.00 -8.64 -4.39
CA PHE A 129 -0.76 -9.66 -5.07
C PHE A 129 -1.79 -9.03 -6.03
N GLY A 130 -1.67 -9.34 -7.32
CA GLY A 130 -2.54 -8.79 -8.37
C GLY A 130 -3.88 -9.51 -8.55
N GLY A 131 -4.29 -10.38 -7.63
CA GLY A 131 -5.58 -11.07 -7.72
C GLY A 131 -5.65 -12.18 -8.77
N GLY A 132 -4.50 -12.74 -9.18
CA GLY A 132 -4.41 -13.70 -10.29
C GLY A 132 -4.08 -13.04 -11.63
N GLN A 133 -3.95 -11.72 -11.67
CA GLN A 133 -3.33 -10.99 -12.78
C GLN A 133 -1.93 -10.49 -12.38
N PRO A 134 -1.04 -10.22 -13.36
CA PRO A 134 0.20 -9.50 -13.10
C PRO A 134 -0.08 -8.13 -12.48
N VAL A 135 0.77 -7.70 -11.55
CA VAL A 135 0.70 -6.35 -11.00
C VAL A 135 1.38 -5.38 -11.98
N PRO A 136 0.72 -4.28 -12.37
CA PRO A 136 1.36 -3.24 -13.18
C PRO A 136 2.62 -2.72 -12.49
N ARG A 137 3.71 -2.61 -13.25
CA ARG A 137 5.02 -2.17 -12.74
C ARG A 137 4.92 -0.84 -11.99
N GLN A 138 4.19 0.09 -12.58
CA GLN A 138 4.00 1.46 -12.11
C GLN A 138 3.30 1.51 -10.74
N ARG A 139 2.42 0.54 -10.45
CA ARG A 139 1.79 0.43 -9.14
C ARG A 139 2.81 0.08 -8.05
N MET A 140 3.69 -0.89 -8.32
CA MET A 140 4.76 -1.29 -7.38
C MET A 140 5.78 -0.16 -7.17
N GLU A 141 6.16 0.51 -8.26
CA GLU A 141 7.01 1.71 -8.24
C GLU A 141 6.42 2.79 -7.34
N PHE A 142 5.14 3.12 -7.55
CA PHE A 142 4.41 4.11 -6.77
C PHE A 142 4.35 3.73 -5.29
N ASP A 143 4.06 2.48 -4.97
CA ASP A 143 3.92 2.03 -3.59
C ASP A 143 5.23 2.19 -2.81
N LEU A 144 6.36 1.74 -3.39
CA LEU A 144 7.69 1.86 -2.76
C LEU A 144 8.17 3.32 -2.70
N LEU A 145 7.96 4.11 -3.75
CA LEU A 145 8.38 5.51 -3.77
C LEU A 145 7.56 6.36 -2.80
N THR A 146 6.26 6.08 -2.67
CA THR A 146 5.37 6.74 -1.70
C THR A 146 5.78 6.39 -0.27
N LEU A 147 6.10 5.12 0.01
CA LEU A 147 6.64 4.72 1.31
C LEU A 147 7.95 5.45 1.63
N LEU A 148 8.92 5.45 0.71
CA LEU A 148 10.19 6.14 0.91
C LEU A 148 9.99 7.65 1.17
N SER A 149 9.13 8.28 0.38
CA SER A 149 8.80 9.70 0.53
C SER A 149 8.15 9.99 1.89
N PHE A 150 7.31 9.07 2.37
CA PHE A 150 6.69 9.21 3.69
C PHE A 150 7.70 9.06 4.83
N LEU A 151 8.64 8.11 4.74
CA LEU A 151 9.70 7.93 5.73
C LEU A 151 10.62 9.18 5.81
N ARG A 152 10.95 9.78 4.66
CA ARG A 152 11.68 11.07 4.60
C ARG A 152 10.89 12.17 5.29
N TRP A 153 9.60 12.30 4.95
CA TRP A 153 8.72 13.32 5.50
C TRP A 153 8.57 13.21 7.03
N ILE A 154 8.24 12.04 7.58
CA ILE A 154 8.05 11.87 9.04
C ILE A 154 9.34 12.04 9.84
N SER A 155 10.49 11.72 9.23
CA SER A 155 11.78 11.90 9.88
C SER A 155 12.33 13.32 9.75
N GLY A 156 11.77 14.14 8.86
CA GLY A 156 12.28 15.47 8.55
C GLY A 156 13.69 15.44 7.94
N ARG A 157 14.09 14.32 7.34
CA ARG A 157 15.44 14.09 6.81
C ARG A 157 15.39 13.65 5.36
N GLU A 158 16.29 14.20 4.56
CA GLU A 158 16.64 13.68 3.24
C GLU A 158 17.70 12.59 3.42
N PHE A 159 17.26 11.33 3.49
CA PHE A 159 18.14 10.17 3.50
C PHE A 159 17.92 9.31 2.25
N SER A 160 18.93 8.51 1.90
CA SER A 160 18.91 7.62 0.73
C SER A 160 18.99 6.17 1.17
N PRO A 161 18.21 5.25 0.57
CA PRO A 161 18.50 3.84 0.69
C PRO A 161 19.93 3.54 0.20
N LEU A 162 20.51 2.46 0.69
CA LEU A 162 21.78 1.91 0.21
C LEU A 162 21.68 1.45 -1.25
N TRP A 163 20.57 0.80 -1.58
CA TRP A 163 20.22 0.34 -2.92
C TRP A 163 18.74 -0.06 -2.96
N GLY A 164 18.20 -0.18 -4.16
CA GLY A 164 16.87 -0.73 -4.43
C GLY A 164 16.93 -1.89 -5.42
N GLU A 165 15.98 -2.80 -5.32
CA GLU A 165 15.85 -3.95 -6.21
C GLU A 165 14.41 -4.09 -6.69
N PHE A 166 14.26 -4.46 -7.96
CA PHE A 166 12.96 -4.70 -8.60
C PHE A 166 12.98 -5.98 -9.43
N THR A 167 11.82 -6.63 -9.50
CA THR A 167 11.69 -7.95 -10.14
C THR A 167 11.59 -7.90 -11.66
N TYR A 168 11.25 -6.74 -12.22
CA TYR A 168 11.03 -6.56 -13.65
C TYR A 168 12.33 -6.27 -14.40
N ALA A 169 12.26 -6.39 -15.74
CA ALA A 169 13.38 -6.15 -16.62
C ALA A 169 13.88 -4.71 -16.57
N THR A 170 15.16 -4.52 -16.86
CA THR A 170 15.80 -3.19 -16.92
C THR A 170 15.06 -2.30 -17.92
N PRO A 171 14.59 -1.11 -17.52
CA PRO A 171 13.95 -0.15 -18.42
C PRO A 171 14.97 0.46 -19.39
N ALA A 172 14.48 1.13 -20.43
CA ALA A 172 15.34 1.79 -21.43
C ALA A 172 16.26 2.84 -20.81
N ASP A 173 15.75 3.59 -19.82
CA ASP A 173 16.53 4.51 -19.00
C ASP A 173 16.47 4.05 -17.53
N PRO A 174 17.50 3.34 -17.02
CA PRO A 174 17.56 2.96 -15.61
C PRO A 174 17.96 4.12 -14.69
N GLN A 175 18.53 5.21 -15.21
CA GLN A 175 19.03 6.31 -14.38
C GLN A 175 17.89 7.08 -13.71
N ILE A 176 16.74 7.19 -14.36
CA ILE A 176 15.55 7.82 -13.78
C ILE A 176 15.09 7.15 -12.47
N PHE A 177 15.30 5.84 -12.32
CA PHE A 177 15.02 5.11 -11.08
C PHE A 177 16.04 5.46 -9.99
N ASN A 178 17.32 5.56 -10.36
CA ASN A 178 18.35 6.01 -9.41
C ASN A 178 18.04 7.41 -8.89
N ASP A 179 17.58 8.29 -9.77
CA ASP A 179 17.27 9.68 -9.45
C ASP A 179 16.00 9.82 -8.60
N ALA A 180 14.98 8.99 -8.86
CA ALA A 180 13.73 8.96 -8.09
C ALA A 180 13.94 8.39 -6.67
N PHE A 181 14.61 7.24 -6.55
CA PHE A 181 14.84 6.60 -5.26
C PHE A 181 16.04 7.20 -4.49
N LYS A 182 16.89 7.99 -5.17
CA LYS A 182 18.15 8.56 -4.66
C LYS A 182 19.16 7.50 -4.23
N CYS A 183 19.16 6.34 -4.89
CA CYS A 183 20.08 5.23 -4.62
C CYS A 183 20.30 4.38 -5.89
N PRO A 184 21.35 3.55 -5.96
CA PRO A 184 21.51 2.59 -7.04
C PRO A 184 20.36 1.57 -7.07
N VAL A 185 19.71 1.43 -8.22
CA VAL A 185 18.62 0.48 -8.45
C VAL A 185 19.09 -0.68 -9.34
N ARG A 186 18.74 -1.90 -8.95
CA ARG A 186 19.00 -3.14 -9.69
C ARG A 186 17.69 -3.77 -10.16
N PHE A 187 17.72 -4.35 -11.35
CA PHE A 187 16.56 -4.96 -12.02
C PHE A 187 16.80 -6.46 -12.21
N ASN A 188 15.75 -7.20 -12.61
CA ASN A 188 15.76 -8.66 -12.68
C ASN A 188 16.13 -9.35 -11.35
N ALA A 189 15.78 -8.72 -10.22
CA ALA A 189 15.98 -9.29 -8.89
C ALA A 189 14.86 -10.28 -8.54
N SER A 190 15.02 -11.02 -7.43
CA SER A 190 14.00 -11.96 -6.95
C SER A 190 12.83 -11.30 -6.23
N ALA A 191 12.98 -10.05 -5.77
CA ALA A 191 11.97 -9.33 -4.99
C ALA A 191 12.04 -7.81 -5.20
N ASN A 192 10.96 -7.10 -4.82
CA ASN A 192 10.92 -5.62 -4.83
C ASN A 192 11.24 -5.11 -3.42
N ARG A 193 12.37 -4.42 -3.25
CA ARG A 193 12.89 -4.11 -1.92
C ARG A 193 13.83 -2.91 -1.89
N LEU A 194 13.91 -2.28 -0.72
CA LEU A 194 14.83 -1.18 -0.42
C LEU A 194 15.70 -1.54 0.79
N MET A 195 17.01 -1.34 0.67
CA MET A 195 17.96 -1.54 1.77
C MET A 195 18.26 -0.21 2.44
N PHE A 196 18.11 -0.12 3.75
CA PHE A 196 18.31 1.10 4.52
C PHE A 196 19.49 0.97 5.47
N HIS A 197 20.23 2.06 5.68
CA HIS A 197 21.23 2.11 6.74
C HIS A 197 20.60 1.97 8.12
N HIS A 198 21.27 1.22 9.00
CA HIS A 198 20.85 1.10 10.40
C HIS A 198 20.68 2.47 11.07
N ALA A 199 21.65 3.37 10.88
CA ALA A 199 21.65 4.71 11.49
C ALA A 199 20.43 5.55 11.08
N ASP A 200 19.99 5.45 9.82
CA ASP A 200 18.82 6.17 9.35
C ASP A 200 17.55 5.65 10.02
N LEU A 201 17.42 4.33 10.16
CA LEU A 201 16.19 3.75 10.69
C LEU A 201 16.03 3.88 12.21
N VAL A 202 17.12 3.88 12.96
CA VAL A 202 17.05 3.92 14.44
C VAL A 202 17.07 5.33 15.03
N ALA A 203 17.39 6.34 14.22
CA ALA A 203 17.38 7.73 14.64
C ALA A 203 15.98 8.17 15.10
N PRO A 204 15.89 9.01 16.16
CA PRO A 204 14.60 9.39 16.74
C PRO A 204 13.77 10.24 15.76
N LEU A 205 12.47 9.96 15.67
CA LEU A 205 11.56 10.82 14.93
C LEU A 205 11.34 12.16 15.67
N PRO A 206 11.27 13.29 14.96
CA PRO A 206 10.93 14.57 15.56
C PRO A 206 9.49 14.59 16.12
N THR A 207 8.60 13.78 15.54
CA THR A 207 7.19 13.65 15.93
C THR A 207 6.94 12.59 17.00
N ARG A 208 7.98 11.90 17.49
CA ARG A 208 7.84 10.78 18.43
C ARG A 208 7.04 11.20 19.67
N ASN A 209 6.02 10.43 20.01
CA ASN A 209 5.22 10.66 21.20
C ASN A 209 4.70 9.31 21.72
N PRO A 210 5.27 8.76 22.81
CA PRO A 210 4.90 7.45 23.31
C PRO A 210 3.41 7.29 23.65
N SER A 211 2.78 8.35 24.18
CA SER A 211 1.35 8.35 24.52
C SER A 211 0.49 8.29 23.26
N LEU A 212 0.81 9.09 22.24
CA LEU A 212 0.10 9.04 20.96
C LEU A 212 0.40 7.75 20.20
N ALA A 213 1.60 7.20 20.30
CA ALA A 213 1.95 5.92 19.67
C ALA A 213 1.06 4.79 20.20
N LYS A 214 0.85 4.74 21.51
CA LYS A 214 -0.06 3.77 22.13
C LYS A 214 -1.50 3.97 21.67
N LEU A 215 -1.98 5.22 21.64
CA LEU A 215 -3.34 5.55 21.22
C LEU A 215 -3.58 5.20 19.74
N HIS A 216 -2.69 5.63 18.83
CA HIS A 216 -2.80 5.35 17.40
C HIS A 216 -2.69 3.85 17.11
N ALA A 217 -1.78 3.13 17.78
CA ALA A 217 -1.66 1.68 17.62
C ALA A 217 -2.93 0.94 18.09
N GLN A 218 -3.53 1.38 19.20
CA GLN A 218 -4.81 0.82 19.67
C GLN A 218 -5.93 1.03 18.64
N PHE A 219 -6.04 2.25 18.10
CA PHE A 219 -7.07 2.56 17.09
C PHE A 219 -6.83 1.82 15.77
N ALA A 220 -5.58 1.72 15.29
CA ALA A 220 -5.23 0.93 14.12
C ALA A 220 -5.55 -0.56 14.32
N GLY A 221 -5.31 -1.10 15.52
CA GLY A 221 -5.71 -2.45 15.90
C GLY A 221 -7.22 -2.66 15.85
N GLN A 222 -8.00 -1.74 16.43
CA GLN A 222 -9.48 -1.79 16.37
C GLN A 222 -10.00 -1.71 14.93
N TYR A 223 -9.38 -0.86 14.10
CA TYR A 223 -9.72 -0.77 12.69
C TYR A 223 -9.47 -2.11 11.97
N LEU A 224 -8.31 -2.72 12.20
CA LEU A 224 -7.97 -4.01 11.60
C LEU A 224 -8.94 -5.12 12.05
N THR A 225 -9.32 -5.16 13.32
CA THR A 225 -10.34 -6.10 13.82
C THR A 225 -11.68 -5.89 13.12
N ARG A 226 -12.13 -4.64 12.94
CA ARG A 226 -13.38 -4.35 12.21
C ARG A 226 -13.33 -4.83 10.74
N LEU A 227 -12.16 -4.77 10.09
CA LEU A 227 -11.99 -5.33 8.75
C LEU A 227 -12.18 -6.85 8.74
N ASP A 228 -11.63 -7.54 9.74
CA ASP A 228 -11.77 -8.99 9.89
C ASP A 228 -13.22 -9.40 10.23
N ASP A 229 -13.91 -8.61 11.07
CA ASP A 229 -15.31 -8.84 11.43
C ASP A 229 -16.27 -8.64 10.24
N LYS A 230 -16.08 -7.56 9.46
CA LYS A 230 -16.86 -7.32 8.22
C LYS A 230 -16.71 -8.49 7.25
N LYS A 231 -15.51 -9.06 7.14
CA LYS A 231 -15.26 -10.25 6.32
C LYS A 231 -16.02 -11.47 6.82
N THR A 232 -15.97 -11.73 8.12
CA THR A 232 -16.70 -12.86 8.72
C THR A 232 -18.19 -12.71 8.50
N GLY A 233 -18.75 -11.52 8.70
CA GLY A 233 -20.16 -11.22 8.42
C GLY A 233 -20.53 -11.48 6.96
N HIS A 234 -19.70 -11.03 6.01
CA HIS A 234 -19.95 -11.27 4.59
C HIS A 234 -19.88 -12.76 4.22
N VAL A 235 -18.88 -13.50 4.74
CA VAL A 235 -18.78 -14.95 4.54
C VAL A 235 -20.01 -15.67 5.10
N VAL A 236 -20.46 -15.30 6.30
CA VAL A 236 -21.68 -15.85 6.91
C VAL A 236 -22.90 -15.56 6.04
N GLN A 237 -23.08 -14.33 5.55
CA GLN A 237 -24.19 -13.98 4.64
C GLN A 237 -24.14 -14.76 3.32
N GLU A 238 -22.94 -14.91 2.73
CA GLU A 238 -22.72 -15.65 1.49
C GLU A 238 -23.06 -17.13 1.67
N LEU A 239 -22.65 -17.74 2.80
CA LEU A 239 -23.00 -19.11 3.16
C LEU A 239 -24.50 -19.28 3.43
N ILE A 240 -25.12 -18.37 4.18
CA ILE A 240 -26.57 -18.39 4.41
C ILE A 240 -27.32 -18.32 3.08
N THR A 241 -26.96 -17.39 2.20
CA THR A 241 -27.58 -17.22 0.87
C THR A 241 -27.43 -18.46 0.01
N ARG A 242 -26.26 -19.11 0.05
CA ARG A 242 -25.99 -20.35 -0.69
C ARG A 242 -26.74 -21.55 -0.13
N MET A 243 -26.96 -21.62 1.18
CA MET A 243 -27.58 -22.77 1.84
C MET A 243 -29.11 -22.66 1.95
N LEU A 244 -29.65 -21.44 1.94
CA LEU A 244 -31.09 -21.13 1.95
C LEU A 244 -31.93 -21.95 0.95
N PRO A 245 -31.50 -22.19 -0.31
CA PRO A 245 -32.24 -23.04 -1.25
C PRO A 245 -32.42 -24.49 -0.79
N SER A 246 -31.57 -24.97 0.13
CA SER A 246 -31.61 -26.32 0.70
C SER A 246 -32.27 -26.36 2.09
N GLY A 247 -32.85 -25.24 2.55
CA GLY A 247 -33.44 -25.08 3.88
C GLY A 247 -32.72 -24.01 4.71
N GLU A 248 -33.31 -23.61 5.83
CA GLU A 248 -32.72 -22.62 6.73
C GLU A 248 -31.47 -23.23 7.44
N PRO A 249 -30.26 -22.70 7.20
CA PRO A 249 -29.05 -23.26 7.79
C PRO A 249 -28.99 -22.97 9.29
N ARG A 250 -28.59 -23.95 10.10
CA ARG A 250 -28.36 -23.76 11.53
C ARG A 250 -27.00 -23.10 11.74
N ARG A 251 -26.80 -22.48 12.91
CA ARG A 251 -25.51 -21.88 13.29
C ARG A 251 -24.34 -22.86 13.20
N GLU A 252 -24.56 -24.13 13.54
CA GLU A 252 -23.57 -25.21 13.46
C GLU A 252 -23.14 -25.48 12.02
N ASP A 253 -24.08 -25.37 11.07
CA ASP A 253 -23.85 -25.65 9.65
C ASP A 253 -22.99 -24.54 9.01
N ILE A 254 -23.18 -23.28 9.45
CA ILE A 254 -22.35 -22.15 9.03
C ILE A 254 -20.95 -22.20 9.67
N ALA A 255 -20.87 -22.58 10.94
CA ALA A 255 -19.58 -22.63 11.67
C ALA A 255 -18.67 -23.78 11.24
N SER A 256 -19.21 -24.80 10.57
CA SER A 256 -18.47 -25.99 10.10
C SER A 256 -18.12 -25.96 8.61
N ALA A 257 -18.58 -24.95 7.87
CA ALA A 257 -18.33 -24.75 6.44
C ALA A 257 -17.05 -23.95 6.17
#